data_AF-A0A183GFA2-F1
#
_entry.id   AF-A0A183GFA2-F1
#
_cell.length_a   1.000
_cell.length_b   1.000
_cell.length_c   1.000
_cell.angle_alpha   90.00
_cell.angle_beta   90.00
_cell.angle_gamma   90.00
#
_symmetry.space_group_name_H-M   'P 1'
#
loop_
_entity.id
_entity.type
_entity.pdbx_description
1 polymer ?
#
loop_
_entity_poly.entity_id
_entity_poly.type
_entity_poly.pdbx_seq_one_letter_code
_entity_poly.pdbx_strand_id
1 'polypeptide(L)'
;LVDEIDANLYVDNLFASAESTSKALEKCKVTKKIFLELNTNPREFMYNDFGSIAQISPEDRNSMKFQGRYAYHQQLSLKTTRTTKRTILSALAAVYDPMGWLTPLMLRTKQFFQYLYSKDYDWDTKLTPDGIRKWNAILMETKGISKELLRRVADKKGSHTLALFAARAPLQCALSCTSATTKTLVYSWQSQDCQR
;
A
#
# COMPACT_ATOMS: atom_id res chain seq x y z
N LEU A 1 14.48 1.35 -25.68
CA LEU A 1 13.36 2.13 -25.09
C LEU A 1 12.03 1.59 -25.57
N VAL A 2 11.84 1.35 -26.87
CA VAL A 2 10.61 0.75 -27.41
C VAL A 2 10.27 -0.58 -26.72
N ASP A 3 11.22 -1.52 -26.61
CA ASP A 3 11.00 -2.79 -25.89
C ASP A 3 10.68 -2.60 -24.40
N GLU A 4 11.19 -1.53 -23.77
CA GLU A 4 10.88 -1.19 -22.38
C GLU A 4 9.48 -0.60 -22.26
N ILE A 5 9.02 0.15 -23.27
CA ILE A 5 7.64 0.68 -23.31
C ILE A 5 6.67 -0.49 -23.47
N ASP A 6 6.91 -1.40 -24.41
CA ASP A 6 6.05 -2.56 -24.65
C ASP A 6 5.98 -3.47 -23.41
N ALA A 7 7.11 -3.76 -22.78
CA ALA A 7 7.16 -4.63 -21.60
C ALA A 7 6.57 -4.01 -20.32
N ASN A 8 6.46 -2.68 -20.22
CA ASN A 8 6.02 -1.98 -19.01
C ASN A 8 4.80 -1.08 -19.21
N LEU A 9 4.07 -1.26 -20.31
CA LEU A 9 2.78 -0.64 -20.52
C LEU A 9 1.69 -1.53 -19.90
N TYR A 10 0.97 -0.97 -18.93
CA TYR A 10 -0.17 -1.61 -18.30
C TYR A 10 -1.41 -0.74 -18.51
N VAL A 11 -2.24 -1.13 -19.49
CA VAL A 11 -3.44 -0.38 -19.90
C VAL A 11 -3.08 1.05 -20.30
N ASP A 12 -3.34 2.02 -19.43
CA ASP A 12 -3.09 3.45 -19.58
C ASP A 12 -1.80 3.93 -18.87
N ASN A 13 -1.13 3.04 -18.14
CA ASN A 13 0.04 3.37 -17.33
C ASN A 13 1.33 2.84 -17.95
N LEU A 14 2.31 3.72 -18.15
CA LEU A 14 3.65 3.35 -18.58
C LEU A 14 4.65 3.49 -17.43
N PHE A 15 5.29 2.39 -17.06
CA PHE A 15 6.33 2.39 -16.02
C PHE A 15 7.72 2.37 -16.65
N ALA A 16 8.48 3.45 -16.51
CA ALA A 16 9.86 3.52 -16.98
C ALA A 16 10.82 3.75 -15.82
N SER A 17 11.96 3.05 -15.84
CA SER A 17 13.00 3.20 -14.82
C SER A 17 14.23 3.88 -15.40
N ALA A 18 14.88 4.73 -14.60
CA ALA A 18 16.11 5.41 -14.99
C ALA A 18 17.12 5.40 -13.84
N GLU A 19 18.39 5.27 -14.17
CA GLU A 19 19.50 5.25 -13.20
C GLU A 19 19.94 6.66 -12.77
N SER A 20 19.49 7.69 -13.48
CA SER A 20 19.79 9.10 -13.19
C SER A 20 18.64 10.01 -13.62
N THR A 21 18.55 11.18 -12.97
CA THR A 21 17.60 12.24 -13.30
C THR A 21 17.67 12.66 -14.77
N SER A 22 18.89 12.83 -15.30
CA SER A 22 19.09 13.22 -16.71
C SER A 22 18.52 12.18 -17.68
N LYS A 23 18.83 10.89 -17.48
CA LYS A 23 18.28 9.79 -18.29
C LYS A 23 16.75 9.70 -18.16
N ALA A 24 16.19 9.97 -16.98
CA ALA A 24 14.75 9.96 -16.77
C ALA A 24 14.03 11.04 -17.60
N LEU A 25 14.60 12.24 -17.64
CA LEU A 25 14.07 13.36 -18.42
C LEU A 25 14.19 13.10 -19.92
N GLU A 26 15.33 12.56 -20.36
CA GLU A 26 15.50 12.16 -21.76
C GLU A 26 14.46 11.11 -22.17
N LYS A 27 14.29 10.04 -21.38
CA LYS A 27 13.26 9.03 -21.62
C LYS A 27 11.86 9.63 -21.70
N CYS A 28 11.51 10.55 -20.79
CA CYS A 28 10.22 11.25 -20.83
C CYS A 28 10.01 11.99 -22.16
N LYS A 29 11.01 12.75 -22.61
CA LYS A 29 10.92 13.50 -23.89
C LYS A 29 10.73 12.57 -25.07
N VAL A 30 11.52 11.49 -25.13
CA VAL A 30 11.44 10.51 -26.23
C VAL A 30 10.10 9.77 -26.20
N THR A 31 9.66 9.31 -25.03
CA THR A 31 8.34 8.68 -24.86
C THR A 31 7.22 9.61 -25.30
N LYS A 32 7.22 10.88 -24.87
CA LYS A 32 6.20 11.84 -25.28
C LYS A 32 6.16 12.00 -26.80
N LYS A 33 7.32 12.10 -27.45
CA LYS A 33 7.41 12.18 -28.91
C LYS A 33 6.79 10.95 -29.59
N ILE A 34 7.13 9.75 -29.13
CA ILE A 34 6.59 8.49 -29.69
C ILE A 34 5.06 8.45 -29.57
N PHE A 35 4.51 8.75 -28.40
CA PHE A 35 3.06 8.69 -28.21
C PHE A 35 2.33 9.77 -29.01
N LEU A 36 2.91 10.96 -29.16
CA LEU A 36 2.37 12.02 -30.04
C LEU A 36 2.32 11.59 -31.51
N GLU A 37 3.35 10.87 -32.00
CA GLU A 37 3.34 10.27 -33.34
C GLU A 37 2.24 9.20 -33.48
N LEU A 38 1.90 8.51 -32.40
CA LEU A 38 0.78 7.55 -32.33
C LEU A 38 -0.59 8.22 -32.08
N ASN A 39 -0.68 9.54 -32.20
CA ASN A 39 -1.89 10.32 -31.94
C ASN A 39 -2.46 10.16 -30.52
N THR A 40 -1.59 9.94 -29.55
CA THR A 40 -1.89 9.83 -28.11
C THR A 40 -1.07 10.86 -27.33
N ASN A 41 -1.52 11.27 -26.14
CA ASN A 41 -0.82 12.27 -25.35
C ASN A 41 -0.61 11.76 -23.91
N PRO A 42 0.59 11.28 -23.57
CA PRO A 42 0.90 10.85 -22.22
C PRO A 42 1.04 12.09 -21.35
N ARG A 43 0.26 12.13 -20.27
CA ARG A 43 0.24 13.21 -19.28
C ARG A 43 0.59 12.64 -17.92
N GLU A 44 0.69 13.51 -16.93
CA GLU A 44 0.85 13.12 -15.52
C GLU A 44 2.14 12.33 -15.21
N PHE A 45 3.28 12.74 -15.77
CA PHE A 45 4.54 12.09 -15.46
C PHE A 45 4.88 12.21 -13.97
N MET A 46 5.17 11.06 -13.35
CA MET A 46 5.51 10.94 -11.94
C MET A 46 7.00 10.61 -11.76
N TYR A 47 7.66 11.24 -10.81
CA TYR A 47 9.09 11.02 -10.51
C TYR A 47 9.30 10.79 -9.02
N ASN A 48 10.29 9.94 -8.73
CA ASN A 48 10.74 9.70 -7.37
C ASN A 48 11.66 10.81 -6.83
N ASP A 49 12.21 11.67 -7.71
CA ASP A 49 13.09 12.77 -7.39
C ASP A 49 12.42 14.13 -7.63
N PHE A 50 12.37 14.97 -6.59
CA PHE A 50 11.72 16.28 -6.64
C PHE A 50 12.43 17.28 -7.57
N GLY A 51 13.75 17.18 -7.74
CA GLY A 51 14.51 18.05 -8.63
C GLY A 51 14.18 17.84 -10.11
N SER A 52 13.81 16.61 -10.47
CA SER A 52 13.42 16.21 -11.83
C SER A 52 12.07 16.81 -12.25
N ILE A 53 11.11 16.90 -11.33
CA ILE A 53 9.74 17.40 -11.61
C ILE A 53 9.75 18.86 -12.08
N ALA A 54 10.66 19.67 -11.56
CA ALA A 54 10.77 21.08 -11.89
C ALA A 54 11.18 21.35 -13.35
N GLN A 55 11.75 20.36 -14.05
CA GLN A 55 12.26 20.50 -15.42
C GLN A 55 11.26 20.10 -16.51
N ILE A 56 10.04 19.71 -16.13
CA ILE A 56 9.01 19.23 -17.04
C ILE A 56 7.97 20.32 -17.26
N SER A 57 7.35 20.38 -18.43
CA SER A 57 6.30 21.35 -18.71
C SER A 57 5.15 21.21 -17.70
N PRO A 58 4.62 22.31 -17.13
CA PRO A 58 3.57 22.25 -16.11
C PRO A 58 2.33 21.46 -16.53
N GLU A 59 2.01 21.42 -17.82
CA GLU A 59 0.84 20.72 -18.36
C GLU A 59 0.98 19.19 -18.29
N ASP A 60 2.21 18.68 -18.21
CA ASP A 60 2.49 17.24 -18.17
C ASP A 60 2.78 16.73 -16.76
N ARG A 61 2.83 17.61 -15.76
CA ARG A 61 3.12 17.24 -14.37
C ARG A 61 1.88 16.67 -13.71
N ASN A 62 2.03 15.56 -12.98
CA ASN A 62 0.98 15.15 -12.07
C ASN A 62 0.90 16.12 -10.88
N SER A 63 -0.31 16.54 -10.52
CA SER A 63 -0.58 17.34 -9.31
C SER A 63 -0.37 16.54 -8.01
N MET A 64 -0.49 15.20 -8.08
CA MET A 64 -0.19 14.29 -6.99
C MET A 64 1.33 14.21 -6.77
N LYS A 65 1.77 14.73 -5.62
CA LYS A 65 3.13 14.56 -5.14
C LYS A 65 3.34 13.09 -4.75
N PHE A 66 4.12 12.34 -5.53
CA PHE A 66 4.70 11.11 -5.02
C PHE A 66 5.69 11.52 -3.92
N GLN A 67 5.26 11.43 -2.65
CA GLN A 67 6.09 11.87 -1.53
C GLN A 67 7.29 10.93 -1.40
N GLY A 68 8.39 11.35 -2.02
CA GLY A 68 9.66 10.65 -2.15
C GLY A 68 10.43 10.38 -0.85
N ARG A 69 9.81 10.08 0.29
CA ARG A 69 10.56 9.61 1.48
C ARG A 69 11.21 8.25 1.24
N TYR A 70 12.55 8.20 1.28
CA TYR A 70 13.38 6.99 1.06
C TYR A 70 13.01 5.81 1.96
N ALA A 71 12.41 6.10 3.11
CA ALA A 71 11.81 5.13 4.00
C ALA A 71 10.40 5.60 4.40
N TYR A 72 9.45 4.67 4.44
CA TYR A 72 8.13 4.89 5.01
C TYR A 72 8.13 4.32 6.43
N HIS A 73 7.84 5.16 7.43
CA HIS A 73 7.68 4.66 8.79
C HIS A 73 6.23 4.24 8.98
N GLN A 74 5.97 2.94 9.03
CA GLN A 74 4.65 2.42 9.38
C GLN A 74 4.63 2.18 10.89
N GLN A 75 3.76 2.92 11.58
CA GLN A 75 3.44 2.65 12.98
C GLN A 75 1.99 2.20 13.08
N LEU A 76 1.76 1.07 13.75
CA LEU A 76 0.40 0.66 14.10
C LEU A 76 0.00 1.39 15.37
N SER A 77 -1.02 2.24 15.27
CA SER A 77 -1.62 2.88 16.43
C SER A 77 -3.14 2.78 16.36
N LEU A 78 -3.68 1.73 16.97
CA LEU A 78 -5.11 1.65 17.23
C LEU A 78 -5.42 2.52 18.45
N LYS A 79 -6.29 3.50 18.27
CA LYS A 79 -6.76 4.38 19.35
C LYS A 79 -8.27 4.50 19.26
N THR A 80 -8.95 4.33 20.39
CA THR A 80 -10.41 4.50 20.48
C THR A 80 -10.72 5.35 21.71
N THR A 81 -11.44 6.45 21.52
CA THR A 81 -11.87 7.35 22.62
C THR A 81 -13.06 6.79 23.39
N ARG A 82 -13.93 6.04 22.70
CA ARG A 82 -15.03 5.25 23.26
C ARG A 82 -14.93 3.84 22.71
N THR A 83 -15.43 2.84 23.44
CA THR A 83 -15.44 1.45 22.97
C THR A 83 -16.83 1.10 22.44
N THR A 84 -17.12 1.52 21.21
CA THR A 84 -18.34 1.19 20.45
C THR A 84 -17.97 0.52 19.13
N LYS A 85 -18.94 -0.10 18.47
CA LYS A 85 -18.72 -0.72 17.15
C LYS A 85 -18.22 0.31 16.12
N ARG A 86 -18.77 1.53 16.12
CA ARG A 86 -18.37 2.63 15.23
C ARG A 86 -16.93 3.07 15.45
N THR A 87 -16.52 3.28 16.71
CA THR A 87 -15.15 3.76 16.98
C THR A 87 -14.10 2.70 16.69
N ILE A 88 -14.44 1.42 16.88
CA ILE A 88 -13.56 0.30 16.51
C ILE A 88 -13.38 0.22 15.00
N LEU A 89 -14.46 0.35 14.22
CA LEU A 89 -14.36 0.42 12.76
C LEU A 89 -13.52 1.62 12.31
N SER A 90 -13.74 2.78 12.93
CA SER A 90 -12.99 4.00 12.64
C SER A 90 -11.49 3.79 12.91
N ALA A 91 -11.13 3.16 14.03
CA ALA A 91 -9.74 2.81 14.33
C ALA A 91 -9.15 1.80 13.34
N LEU A 92 -9.94 0.82 12.88
CA LEU A 92 -9.53 -0.15 11.86
C LEU A 92 -9.26 0.53 10.52
N ALA A 93 -10.15 1.42 10.08
CA ALA A 93 -10.07 2.14 8.81
C ALA A 93 -8.96 3.20 8.79
N ALA A 94 -8.57 3.73 9.95
CA ALA A 94 -7.45 4.66 10.07
C ALA A 94 -6.09 4.03 9.80
N VAL A 95 -5.99 2.69 9.81
CA VAL A 95 -4.75 1.97 9.50
C VAL A 95 -4.57 1.94 7.98
N TYR A 96 -3.81 2.89 7.46
CA TYR A 96 -3.33 2.85 6.07
C TYR A 96 -2.13 1.91 5.97
N ASP A 97 -2.27 0.83 5.19
CA ASP A 97 -1.26 -0.21 5.00
C ASP A 97 -1.21 -0.63 3.52
N PRO A 98 -0.63 0.20 2.63
CA PRO A 98 -0.63 -0.05 1.19
C PRO A 98 0.15 -1.32 0.84
N MET A 99 1.12 -1.68 1.69
CA MET A 99 1.90 -2.89 1.58
C MET A 99 1.35 -4.01 2.47
N GLY A 100 0.17 -3.95 3.07
CA GLY A 100 -0.35 -5.08 3.85
C GLY A 100 0.54 -5.67 4.97
N TRP A 101 1.58 -4.98 5.46
CA TRP A 101 2.53 -5.48 6.48
C TRP A 101 1.89 -5.66 7.83
N LEU A 102 0.92 -4.81 8.15
CA LEU A 102 0.20 -4.86 9.40
C LEU A 102 -0.90 -5.92 9.36
N THR A 103 -1.20 -6.51 8.20
CA THR A 103 -2.29 -7.48 8.05
C THR A 103 -2.31 -8.61 9.08
N PRO A 104 -1.19 -9.31 9.36
CA PRO A 104 -1.20 -10.38 10.37
C PRO A 104 -1.55 -9.85 11.77
N LEU A 105 -1.11 -8.62 12.08
CA LEU A 105 -1.40 -7.94 13.35
C LEU A 105 -2.85 -7.45 13.41
N MET A 106 -3.41 -7.07 12.26
CA MET A 106 -4.79 -6.60 12.11
C MET A 106 -5.81 -7.75 12.09
N LEU A 107 -5.37 -9.01 11.98
CA LEU A 107 -6.26 -10.17 11.93
C LEU A 107 -7.13 -10.28 13.19
N ARG A 108 -6.53 -10.19 14.38
CA ARG A 108 -7.23 -10.19 15.67
C ARG A 108 -8.28 -9.08 15.74
N THR A 109 -7.90 -7.88 15.29
CA THR A 109 -8.79 -6.70 15.25
C THR A 109 -9.97 -6.93 14.32
N LYS A 110 -9.74 -7.48 13.12
CA LYS A 110 -10.78 -7.81 12.14
C LYS A 110 -11.71 -8.92 12.63
N GLN A 111 -11.17 -9.97 13.24
CA GLN A 111 -11.95 -11.05 13.86
C GLN A 111 -12.82 -10.53 15.00
N PHE A 112 -12.28 -9.66 15.85
CA PHE A 112 -13.05 -9.04 16.93
C PHE A 112 -14.19 -8.18 16.37
N PHE A 113 -13.93 -7.41 15.32
CA PHE A 113 -14.95 -6.60 14.68
C PHE A 113 -16.07 -7.46 14.04
N GLN A 114 -15.71 -8.59 13.42
CA GLN A 114 -16.69 -9.59 12.94
C GLN A 114 -17.51 -10.18 14.08
N TYR A 115 -16.89 -10.48 15.23
CA TYR A 115 -17.60 -10.92 16.43
C TYR A 115 -18.60 -9.87 16.94
N LEU A 116 -18.25 -8.58 16.89
CA LEU A 116 -19.20 -7.51 17.25
C LEU A 116 -20.38 -7.43 16.28
N TYR A 117 -20.14 -7.69 15.00
CA TYR A 117 -21.19 -7.79 14.00
C TYR A 117 -22.13 -8.98 14.24
N SER A 118 -21.59 -10.15 14.58
CA SER A 118 -22.41 -11.35 14.82
C SER A 118 -23.21 -11.29 16.13
N LYS A 119 -22.87 -10.38 17.04
CA LYS A 119 -23.60 -10.10 18.27
C LYS A 119 -24.65 -8.98 18.15
N ASP A 120 -24.88 -8.50 16.93
CA ASP A 120 -25.88 -7.47 16.60
C ASP A 120 -25.75 -6.19 17.46
N TYR A 121 -24.52 -5.76 17.76
CA TYR A 121 -24.30 -4.48 18.42
C TYR A 121 -24.69 -3.33 17.49
N ASP A 122 -25.48 -2.41 18.02
CA ASP A 122 -25.68 -1.08 17.44
C ASP A 122 -24.38 -0.29 17.36
N TRP A 123 -24.31 0.63 16.40
CA TRP A 123 -23.10 1.39 16.06
C TRP A 123 -22.50 2.18 17.23
N ASP A 124 -23.35 2.83 18.02
CA ASP A 124 -22.95 3.74 19.09
C ASP A 124 -23.18 3.16 20.50
N THR A 125 -23.62 1.90 20.57
CA THR A 125 -23.80 1.18 21.84
C THR A 125 -22.46 0.80 22.45
N LYS A 126 -22.33 1.06 23.75
CA LYS A 126 -21.13 0.72 24.52
C LYS A 126 -21.00 -0.81 24.63
N LEU A 127 -19.80 -1.32 24.38
CA LEU A 127 -19.53 -2.75 24.57
C LEU A 127 -19.72 -3.18 26.03
N THR A 128 -20.05 -4.46 26.22
CA THR A 128 -20.05 -5.09 27.54
C THR A 128 -18.67 -5.04 28.20
N PRO A 129 -18.57 -5.18 29.53
CA PRO A 129 -17.28 -5.21 30.23
C PRO A 129 -16.32 -6.29 29.69
N ASP A 130 -16.84 -7.42 29.24
CA ASP A 130 -16.05 -8.46 28.56
C ASP A 130 -15.53 -8.00 27.19
N GLY A 131 -16.39 -7.39 26.37
CA GLY A 131 -15.99 -6.83 25.07
C GLY A 131 -14.92 -5.73 25.20
N ILE A 132 -15.05 -4.87 26.22
CA ILE A 132 -14.05 -3.84 26.52
C ILE A 132 -12.71 -4.48 26.91
N ARG A 133 -12.71 -5.52 27.75
CA ARG A 133 -11.49 -6.24 28.15
C ARG A 133 -10.80 -6.88 26.95
N LYS A 134 -11.55 -7.56 26.08
CA LYS A 134 -11.03 -8.17 24.84
C LYS A 134 -10.43 -7.13 23.90
N TRP A 135 -11.13 -6.00 23.71
CA TRP A 135 -10.62 -4.91 22.89
C TRP A 135 -9.32 -4.33 23.44
N ASN A 136 -9.25 -4.09 24.76
CA ASN A 136 -8.05 -3.56 25.40
C ASN A 136 -6.87 -4.53 25.30
N ALA A 137 -7.09 -5.83 25.35
CA ALA A 137 -6.04 -6.82 25.10
C ALA A 137 -5.48 -6.69 23.67
N ILE A 138 -6.33 -6.53 22.66
CA ILE A 138 -5.91 -6.29 21.27
C ILE A 138 -5.13 -4.98 21.14
N LEU A 139 -5.58 -3.91 21.81
CA LEU A 139 -4.86 -2.63 21.85
C LEU A 139 -3.47 -2.79 22.48
N MET A 140 -3.32 -3.61 23.51
CA MET A 140 -2.04 -3.89 24.15
C MET A 140 -1.12 -4.72 23.24
N GLU A 141 -1.64 -5.77 22.59
CA GLU A 141 -0.89 -6.60 21.63
C GLU A 141 -0.33 -5.77 20.46
N THR A 142 -1.07 -4.74 20.04
CA THR A 142 -0.71 -3.91 18.87
C THR A 142 0.08 -2.65 19.24
N LYS A 143 0.27 -2.36 20.53
CA LYS A 143 0.91 -1.13 21.00
C LYS A 143 2.41 -1.15 20.74
N GLY A 144 2.93 -0.07 20.15
CA GLY A 144 4.37 0.13 19.98
C GLY A 144 4.98 -0.64 18.82
N ILE A 145 4.16 -1.34 18.02
CA ILE A 145 4.64 -1.97 16.79
C ILE A 145 4.89 -0.87 15.76
N SER A 146 6.15 -0.72 15.39
CA SER A 146 6.57 0.10 14.27
C SER A 146 7.53 -0.68 13.39
N LYS A 147 7.47 -0.39 12.10
CA LYS A 147 8.38 -0.96 11.13
C LYS A 147 8.76 0.12 10.13
N GLU A 148 10.06 0.24 9.94
CA GLU A 148 10.60 1.04 8.85
C GLU A 148 10.58 0.23 7.57
N LEU A 149 9.84 0.73 6.59
CA LEU A 149 9.77 0.23 5.23
C LEU A 149 10.83 0.93 4.40
N LEU A 150 11.83 0.17 3.95
CA LEU A 150 12.75 0.66 2.92
C LEU A 150 12.03 0.67 1.58
N ARG A 151 12.03 1.82 0.88
CA ARG A 151 11.46 1.89 -0.48
C ARG A 151 12.24 1.04 -1.47
N ARG A 152 13.55 0.85 -1.25
CA ARG A 152 14.41 -0.05 -2.05
C ARG A 152 14.46 -1.40 -1.35
N VAL A 153 13.69 -2.35 -1.87
CA VAL A 153 13.57 -3.71 -1.33
C VAL A 153 14.63 -4.63 -1.94
N ALA A 154 15.00 -4.39 -3.19
CA ALA A 154 15.85 -5.26 -3.98
C ALA A 154 16.62 -4.49 -5.07
N ASP A 155 17.73 -5.06 -5.54
CA ASP A 155 18.55 -4.48 -6.61
C ASP A 155 18.04 -4.87 -7.99
N LYS A 156 17.89 -3.91 -8.92
CA LYS A 156 17.34 -4.16 -10.26
C LYS A 156 18.04 -5.31 -11.02
N LYS A 157 19.35 -5.48 -10.84
CA LYS A 157 20.16 -6.49 -11.54
C LYS A 157 20.34 -7.80 -10.76
N GLY A 158 19.79 -7.86 -9.53
CA GLY A 158 19.86 -9.07 -8.71
C GLY A 158 18.80 -10.09 -9.12
N SER A 159 19.08 -11.37 -8.85
CA SER A 159 18.06 -12.41 -8.91
C SER A 159 17.29 -12.43 -7.59
N HIS A 160 15.97 -12.30 -7.67
CA HIS A 160 15.08 -12.26 -6.50
C HIS A 160 14.01 -13.32 -6.64
N THR A 161 13.66 -13.96 -5.52
CA THR A 161 12.51 -14.89 -5.50
C THR A 161 11.29 -14.14 -5.01
N LEU A 162 10.25 -14.03 -5.82
CA LEU A 162 8.96 -13.54 -5.35
C LEU A 162 8.14 -14.71 -4.79
N ALA A 163 7.92 -14.80 -3.48
CA ALA A 163 7.01 -15.79 -2.89
C ALA A 163 5.65 -15.15 -2.60
N LEU A 164 4.58 -15.73 -3.16
CA LEU A 164 3.21 -15.27 -2.94
C LEU A 164 2.52 -16.20 -1.92
N PHE A 165 2.13 -15.73 -0.73
CA PHE A 165 1.33 -16.52 0.21
C PHE A 165 -0.14 -16.12 0.15
N ALA A 166 -1.03 -17.08 -0.06
CA ALA A 166 -2.46 -16.85 0.08
C ALA A 166 -2.98 -17.55 1.36
N ALA A 167 -3.74 -16.84 2.19
CA ALA A 167 -4.40 -17.38 3.36
C ALA A 167 -5.90 -17.17 3.24
N ARG A 168 -6.68 -18.25 3.36
CA ARG A 168 -8.14 -18.19 3.34
C ARG A 168 -8.67 -18.35 4.77
N ALA A 169 -9.32 -17.31 5.30
CA ALA A 169 -10.22 -17.42 6.44
C ALA A 169 -11.65 -17.67 5.92
N PRO A 170 -12.57 -18.25 6.72
CA PRO A 170 -13.91 -18.65 6.26
C PRO A 170 -14.73 -17.57 5.55
N LEU A 171 -14.41 -16.28 5.75
CA LEU A 171 -15.11 -15.14 5.16
C LEU A 171 -14.17 -14.08 4.54
N GLN A 172 -12.85 -14.32 4.49
CA GLN A 172 -11.86 -13.39 3.92
C GLN A 172 -10.73 -14.16 3.24
N CYS A 173 -10.43 -13.81 1.98
CA CYS A 173 -9.21 -14.26 1.31
C CYS A 173 -8.12 -13.21 1.48
N ALA A 174 -6.91 -13.66 1.79
CA ALA A 174 -5.70 -12.86 1.77
C ALA A 174 -4.77 -13.44 0.71
N LEU A 175 -4.22 -12.59 -0.15
CA LEU A 175 -3.01 -12.86 -0.92
C LEU A 175 -1.92 -11.95 -0.38
N SER A 176 -0.68 -12.43 -0.40
CA SER A 176 0.53 -11.71 -0.01
C SER A 176 1.61 -12.01 -1.02
N CYS A 177 2.41 -11.02 -1.39
CA CYS A 177 3.63 -11.21 -2.16
C CYS A 177 4.84 -10.85 -1.29
N THR A 178 5.94 -11.57 -1.44
CA THR A 178 7.21 -11.35 -0.76
C THR A 178 8.29 -11.40 -1.83
N SER A 179 9.28 -10.50 -1.82
CA SER A 179 10.51 -10.72 -2.59
C SER A 179 11.62 -11.09 -1.63
N ALA A 180 12.10 -12.33 -1.67
CA ALA A 180 13.26 -12.77 -0.94
C ALA A 180 14.54 -12.28 -1.64
N THR A 181 15.09 -11.18 -1.14
CA THR A 181 16.51 -10.87 -1.25
C THR A 181 17.05 -10.71 0.17
N THR A 182 17.59 -11.81 0.70
CA THR A 182 18.39 -12.03 1.93
C THR A 182 18.12 -11.27 3.25
N LYS A 183 17.45 -10.10 3.34
CA LYS A 183 17.18 -9.41 4.62
C LYS A 183 15.88 -8.57 4.72
N THR A 184 15.00 -8.54 3.72
CA THR A 184 13.77 -7.71 3.80
C THR A 184 12.51 -8.50 3.43
N LEU A 185 11.64 -8.72 4.41
CA LEU A 185 10.29 -9.27 4.21
C LEU A 185 9.34 -8.11 3.93
N VAL A 186 8.72 -8.13 2.76
CA VAL A 186 7.67 -7.19 2.38
C VAL A 186 6.41 -7.99 2.17
N TYR A 187 5.34 -7.70 2.90
CA TYR A 187 4.02 -8.24 2.65
C TYR A 187 3.27 -7.32 1.66
N SER A 188 2.09 -7.75 1.18
CA SER A 188 1.03 -6.94 0.57
C SER A 188 -0.31 -7.62 0.88
N TRP A 189 -1.41 -6.87 0.97
CA TRP A 189 -2.73 -7.43 1.30
C TRP A 189 -3.78 -6.79 0.42
N GLN A 190 -4.62 -7.62 -0.19
CA GLN A 190 -5.82 -7.18 -0.87
C GLN A 190 -7.01 -7.92 -0.26
N SER A 191 -7.92 -7.18 0.38
CA SER A 191 -9.27 -7.68 0.68
C SER A 191 -10.02 -7.81 -0.62
N GLN A 192 -10.62 -8.96 -0.86
CA GLN A 192 -11.89 -8.99 -1.58
C GLN A 192 -12.93 -9.56 -0.63
N ASP A 193 -14.02 -8.80 -0.44
CA ASP A 193 -15.19 -9.31 0.25
C ASP A 193 -15.75 -10.46 -0.59
N CYS A 194 -15.60 -11.68 -0.10
CA CYS A 194 -16.32 -12.84 -0.62
C CYS A 194 -17.76 -12.78 -0.12
N GLN A 195 -18.52 -11.79 -0.60
CA GLN A 195 -19.98 -11.89 -0.64
C GLN A 195 -20.40 -12.09 -2.10
N ARG A 196 -20.42 -13.35 -2.49
CA ARG A 196 -21.39 -13.92 -3.42
C ARG A 196 -21.89 -15.22 -2.83
#